data_AF-A0A4Q0SA22-F1
#
_entry.id   AF-A0A4Q0SA22-F1
#
_cell.length_a   1.000
_cell.length_b   1.000
_cell.length_c   1.000
_cell.angle_alpha   90.00
_cell.angle_beta   90.00
_cell.angle_gamma   90.00
#
_symmetry.space_group_name_H-M   'P 1'
#
loop_
_entity.id
_entity.type
_entity.pdbx_description
1 polymer ?
#
loop_
_entity_poly.entity_id
_entity_poly.type
_entity_poly.pdbx_seq_one_letter_code
_entity_poly.pdbx_strand_id
1 'polypeptide(L)'
;MWADATVPVPARGPVGPPSQEEIKKGVQITAAEAKLARPIEISTLRKADHGPGGYFVCLREANQLLDRPRLTYSLFFDGVYKFSRQSVIIEDCERQEYSAAN
;
A
#
# COMPACT_ATOMS: atom_id res chain seq x y z
N MET A 1 -8.84 42.47 14.34
CA MET A 1 -7.75 42.05 13.44
C MET A 1 -7.42 40.62 13.81
N TRP A 2 -7.87 39.64 13.02
CA TRP A 2 -7.55 38.23 13.26
C TRP A 2 -6.25 37.96 12.51
N ALA A 3 -5.23 37.49 13.22
CA ALA A 3 -3.96 37.18 12.59
C ALA A 3 -4.11 35.88 11.78
N ASP A 4 -3.88 35.99 10.47
CA ASP A 4 -3.61 34.85 9.60
C ASP A 4 -2.35 34.14 10.13
N ALA A 5 -2.56 33.14 10.97
CA ALA A 5 -1.49 32.23 11.36
C ALA A 5 -1.20 31.35 10.15
N THR A 6 -0.19 31.71 9.36
CA THR A 6 0.43 30.79 8.40
C THR A 6 1.02 29.62 9.18
N VAL A 7 0.22 28.56 9.33
CA VAL A 7 0.69 27.27 9.86
C VAL A 7 1.77 26.78 8.89
N PRO A 8 3.00 26.52 9.35
CA PRO A 8 4.01 25.89 8.51
C PRO A 8 3.46 24.52 8.10
N VAL A 9 3.08 24.37 6.83
CA VAL A 9 2.76 23.05 6.28
C VAL A 9 4.06 22.24 6.39
N PRO A 10 4.09 21.16 7.18
CA PRO A 10 5.30 20.36 7.31
C PRO A 10 5.74 19.94 5.90
N ALA A 11 7.03 20.08 5.61
CA ALA A 11 7.60 19.71 4.32
C ALA A 11 7.14 18.30 3.98
N ARG A 12 6.34 18.18 2.90
CA ARG A 12 5.88 16.88 2.40
C ARG A 12 7.14 16.03 2.21
N GLY A 13 7.13 14.84 2.80
CA GLY A 13 8.15 13.81 2.52
C GLY A 13 8.30 13.57 1.02
N PRO A 14 9.28 12.76 0.58
CA PRO A 14 9.62 12.61 -0.82
C PRO A 14 8.38 12.44 -1.71
N VAL A 15 8.09 13.43 -2.56
CA VAL A 15 6.92 13.43 -3.43
C VAL A 15 7.29 12.69 -4.70
N GLY A 16 7.03 11.39 -4.77
CA GLY A 16 7.41 10.57 -5.91
C GLY A 16 7.12 9.08 -5.74
N PRO A 17 7.51 8.24 -6.72
CA PRO A 17 7.39 6.80 -6.57
C PRO A 17 8.26 6.30 -5.40
N PRO A 18 7.82 5.31 -4.62
CA PRO A 18 8.63 4.71 -3.57
C PRO A 18 9.85 3.97 -4.14
N SER A 19 10.90 3.87 -3.32
CA SER A 19 12.00 2.95 -3.61
C SER A 19 11.56 1.50 -3.39
N GLN A 20 12.31 0.54 -3.94
CA GLN A 20 12.06 -0.88 -3.66
C GLN A 20 12.17 -1.22 -2.17
N GLU A 21 13.05 -0.52 -1.44
CA GLU A 21 13.19 -0.69 0.02
C GLU A 21 11.95 -0.22 0.77
N GLU A 22 11.38 0.93 0.38
CA GLU A 22 10.15 1.45 0.99
C GLU A 22 8.95 0.56 0.67
N ILE A 23 8.86 -0.01 -0.54
CA ILE A 23 7.85 -1.02 -0.87
C ILE A 23 8.01 -2.24 0.05
N LYS A 24 9.21 -2.79 0.18
CA LYS A 24 9.48 -3.95 1.05
C LYS A 24 9.10 -3.68 2.50
N LYS A 25 9.45 -2.49 3.01
CA LYS A 25 9.10 -2.06 4.37
C LYS A 25 7.59 -1.97 4.57
N GLY A 26 6.86 -1.31 3.65
CA GLY A 26 5.41 -1.23 3.72
C GLY A 26 4.73 -2.61 3.67
N VAL A 27 5.25 -3.50 2.82
CA VAL A 27 4.78 -4.90 2.70
C VAL A 27 4.99 -5.66 4.01
N GLN A 28 6.16 -5.54 4.64
CA GLN A 28 6.44 -6.20 5.91
C GLN A 28 5.54 -5.69 7.04
N ILE A 29 5.36 -4.36 7.15
CA ILE A 29 4.46 -3.74 8.13
C ILE A 29 3.04 -4.25 7.94
N THR A 30 2.50 -4.13 6.71
CA THR A 30 1.12 -4.50 6.42
C THR A 30 0.88 -5.99 6.62
N ALA A 31 1.80 -6.85 6.18
CA ALA A 31 1.66 -8.30 6.36
C ALA A 31 1.63 -8.69 7.85
N ALA A 32 2.43 -8.01 8.69
CA ALA A 32 2.43 -8.24 10.13
C ALA A 32 1.13 -7.74 10.80
N GLU A 33 0.69 -6.52 10.48
CA GLU A 33 -0.54 -5.92 11.02
C GLU A 33 -1.79 -6.71 10.63
N ALA A 34 -1.86 -7.13 9.37
CA ALA A 34 -2.95 -7.93 8.83
C ALA A 34 -2.84 -9.44 9.17
N LYS A 35 -1.73 -9.86 9.79
CA LYS A 35 -1.44 -11.27 10.12
C LYS A 35 -1.56 -12.20 8.90
N LEU A 36 -1.06 -11.74 7.75
CA LEU A 36 -1.10 -12.52 6.51
C LEU A 36 -0.24 -13.77 6.64
N ALA A 37 -0.79 -14.90 6.19
CA ALA A 37 -0.04 -16.13 6.05
C ALA A 37 1.02 -15.98 4.94
N ARG A 38 2.20 -16.55 5.19
CA ARG A 38 3.24 -16.68 4.15
C ARG A 38 2.96 -17.92 3.29
N PRO A 39 3.36 -17.92 2.00
CA PRO A 39 3.99 -16.82 1.27
C PRO A 39 3.01 -15.72 0.88
N ILE A 40 3.52 -14.50 0.66
CA ILE A 40 2.74 -13.35 0.18
C ILE A 40 3.22 -12.93 -1.20
N GLU A 41 2.31 -12.35 -1.99
CA GLU A 41 2.59 -11.83 -3.33
C GLU A 41 2.25 -10.35 -3.39
N ILE A 42 2.99 -9.62 -4.21
CA ILE A 42 2.74 -8.20 -4.49
C ILE A 42 2.50 -7.96 -5.97
N SER A 43 1.68 -6.97 -6.28
CA SER A 43 1.53 -6.50 -7.64
C SER A 43 2.64 -5.52 -8.03
N THR A 44 2.63 -5.11 -9.30
CA THR A 44 3.49 -4.03 -9.79
C THR A 44 3.06 -2.68 -9.19
N LEU A 45 4.03 -1.76 -9.05
CA LEU A 45 3.77 -0.40 -8.59
C LEU A 45 2.90 0.35 -9.60
N ARG A 46 1.80 0.95 -9.10
CA ARG A 46 0.87 1.75 -9.91
C ARG A 46 0.69 3.14 -9.31
N LYS A 47 0.25 4.09 -10.14
CA LYS A 47 -0.28 5.36 -9.65
C LYS A 47 -1.65 5.15 -9.04
N ALA A 48 -1.93 5.84 -7.95
CA ALA A 48 -3.23 5.83 -7.30
C ALA A 48 -4.06 7.02 -7.79
N ASP A 49 -5.27 6.76 -8.28
CA ASP A 49 -6.25 7.81 -8.59
C ASP A 49 -7.03 8.24 -7.32
N HIS A 50 -7.02 7.38 -6.29
CA HIS A 50 -7.72 7.55 -5.03
C HIS A 50 -6.88 7.04 -3.86
N GLY A 51 -7.02 7.65 -2.68
CA GLY A 51 -6.34 7.21 -1.45
C GLY A 51 -5.33 8.22 -0.90
N PRO A 52 -4.67 7.91 0.24
CA PRO A 52 -3.81 8.83 0.98
C PRO A 52 -2.38 8.98 0.39
N GLY A 53 -2.08 8.38 -0.75
CA GLY A 53 -0.81 8.51 -1.47
C GLY A 53 -1.00 8.44 -2.98
N GLY A 54 -0.02 8.91 -3.75
CA GLY A 54 -0.05 8.97 -5.21
C GLY A 54 0.39 7.68 -5.90
N TYR A 55 0.91 6.71 -5.13
CA TYR A 55 1.31 5.39 -5.63
C TYR A 55 0.77 4.29 -4.73
N PHE A 56 0.57 3.10 -5.30
CA PHE A 56 0.20 1.94 -4.53
C PHE A 56 0.73 0.62 -5.11
N VAL A 57 0.84 -0.38 -4.24
CA VAL A 57 0.95 -1.80 -4.64
C VAL A 57 -0.18 -2.57 -3.98
N CYS A 58 -0.59 -3.67 -4.59
CA CYS A 58 -1.48 -4.63 -3.95
C CYS A 58 -0.68 -5.75 -3.29
N LEU A 59 -1.15 -6.22 -2.15
CA LEU A 59 -0.55 -7.29 -1.35
C LEU A 59 -1.62 -8.34 -1.04
N ARG A 60 -1.28 -9.62 -1.19
CA ARG A 60 -2.17 -10.72 -0.81
C ARG A 60 -1.40 -11.95 -0.36
N GLU A 61 -2.07 -12.86 0.34
CA GLU A 61 -1.56 -14.21 0.60
C GLU A 61 -1.44 -14.96 -0.73
N ALA A 62 -0.33 -15.68 -0.97
CA ALA A 62 -0.14 -16.48 -2.19
C ALA A 62 -1.11 -17.68 -2.21
N ASN A 63 -1.25 -18.32 -1.05
CA ASN A 63 -2.07 -19.52 -0.90
C ASN A 63 -3.48 -19.13 -0.47
N GLN A 64 -4.46 -19.32 -1.35
CA GLN A 64 -5.86 -19.22 -0.97
C GLN A 64 -6.29 -20.52 -0.30
N LEU A 65 -6.61 -20.46 0.99
CA LEU A 65 -7.24 -21.57 1.69
C LEU A 65 -8.68 -21.70 1.17
N LEU A 66 -9.11 -22.93 0.84
CA LEU A 66 -10.43 -23.20 0.24
C LEU A 66 -11.60 -22.63 1.06
N ASP A 67 -11.43 -22.55 2.38
CA ASP A 67 -12.47 -22.10 3.31
C ASP A 67 -12.32 -20.64 3.79
N ARG A 68 -11.41 -19.85 3.20
CA ARG A 68 -11.21 -18.44 3.61
C ARG A 68 -11.13 -17.47 2.43
N PRO A 69 -11.77 -16.28 2.54
CA PRO A 69 -11.57 -15.21 1.58
C PRO A 69 -10.09 -14.83 1.52
N ARG A 70 -9.56 -14.66 0.31
CA ARG A 70 -8.18 -14.21 0.11
C ARG A 70 -8.06 -12.76 0.56
N LEU A 71 -7.29 -12.53 1.61
CA LEU A 71 -7.08 -11.18 2.12
C LEU A 71 -6.18 -10.40 1.14
N THR A 72 -6.72 -9.31 0.61
CA THR A 72 -6.04 -8.44 -0.36
C THR A 72 -6.04 -7.01 0.16
N TYR A 73 -4.88 -6.38 0.15
CA TYR A 73 -4.63 -5.05 0.67
C TYR A 73 -4.04 -4.15 -0.41
N SER A 74 -4.39 -2.87 -0.39
CA SER A 74 -3.66 -1.82 -1.08
C SER A 74 -2.76 -1.09 -0.10
N LEU A 75 -1.50 -0.93 -0.47
CA LEU A 75 -0.50 -0.18 0.29
C LEU A 75 -0.21 1.11 -0.46
N PHE A 76 -0.37 2.26 0.20
CA PHE A 76 -0.22 3.58 -0.39
C PHE A 76 1.12 4.22 -0.02
N PHE A 77 1.70 4.92 -1.00
CA PHE A 77 2.99 5.57 -0.90
C PHE A 77 2.96 6.98 -1.51
N ASP A 78 3.74 7.87 -0.91
CA ASP A 78 4.28 9.10 -1.52
C ASP A 78 5.77 9.11 -1.17
N GLY A 79 6.57 8.40 -1.97
CA GLY A 79 7.98 8.11 -1.74
C GLY A 79 8.25 7.14 -0.58
N VAL A 80 7.45 7.20 0.48
CA VAL A 80 7.52 6.34 1.67
C VAL A 80 6.16 5.69 1.94
N TYR A 81 6.15 4.61 2.71
CA TYR A 81 4.91 3.96 3.15
C TYR A 81 4.06 4.92 3.99
N LYS A 82 2.78 5.06 3.64
CA LYS A 82 1.83 5.92 4.36
C LYS A 82 0.76 5.15 5.09
N PHE A 83 0.11 4.24 4.37
CA PHE A 83 -1.11 3.60 4.86
C PHE A 83 -1.41 2.34 4.07
N SER A 84 -2.16 1.43 4.67
CA SER A 84 -2.74 0.29 3.96
C SER A 84 -4.21 0.12 4.31
N ARG A 85 -4.99 -0.43 3.37
CA ARG A 85 -6.37 -0.85 3.61
C ARG A 85 -6.67 -2.13 2.88
N GLN A 86 -7.62 -2.90 3.40
CA GLN A 86 -8.18 -4.01 2.65
C GLN A 86 -8.86 -3.44 1.41
N SER A 87 -8.44 -3.91 0.25
CA SER A 87 -8.97 -3.44 -1.03
C SER A 87 -9.18 -4.62 -1.95
N VAL A 88 -10.44 -4.75 -2.35
CA VAL A 88 -10.86 -5.71 -3.36
C VAL A 88 -11.46 -4.99 -4.57
N ILE A 89 -12.07 -3.80 -4.41
CA ILE A 89 -12.90 -3.19 -5.47
C ILE A 89 -12.36 -1.85 -5.99
N ILE A 90 -12.00 -0.89 -5.12
CA ILE A 90 -11.71 0.48 -5.59
C ILE A 90 -10.36 0.57 -6.35
N GLU A 91 -9.36 -0.16 -5.87
CA GLU A 91 -8.00 -0.20 -6.44
C GLU A 91 -7.81 -1.36 -7.41
N ASP A 92 -8.89 -2.11 -7.67
CA ASP A 92 -8.95 -3.23 -8.59
C ASP A 92 -7.84 -4.27 -8.33
N CYS A 93 -7.48 -4.47 -7.06
CA CYS A 93 -6.40 -5.38 -6.68
C CYS A 93 -6.69 -6.83 -7.09
N GLU A 94 -7.96 -7.25 -7.15
CA GLU A 94 -8.34 -8.61 -7.57
C GLU A 94 -7.91 -8.96 -9.00
N ARG A 95 -7.78 -7.96 -9.88
CA ARG A 95 -7.46 -8.15 -11.30
C ARG A 95 -5.98 -7.94 -11.64
N GLN A 96 -5.15 -7.58 -10.67
CA GLN A 96 -3.74 -7.29 -10.94
C GLN A 96 -2.93 -8.57 -11.13
N GLU A 97 -1.81 -8.44 -11.84
CA GLU A 97 -0.78 -9.47 -11.87
C GLU A 97 0.07 -9.41 -10.60
N TYR A 98 0.40 -10.57 -10.07
CA TYR A 98 1.13 -10.70 -8.81
C TYR A 98 2.41 -11.50 -9.00
N SER A 99 3.41 -11.14 -8.23
CA SER A 99 4.71 -11.82 -8.17
C SER A 99 5.11 -12.04 -6.72
N ALA A 100 5.90 -13.07 -6.46
CA ALA A 100 6.38 -13.37 -5.12
C ALA A 100 7.14 -12.17 -4.54
N ALA A 101 6.77 -11.78 -3.32
CA ALA A 101 7.49 -10.75 -2.57
C ALA A 101 8.63 -11.42 -1.80
N ASN A 102 9.76 -11.63 -2.49
CA ASN A 102 10.98 -12.21 -1.91
C ASN A 102 11.77 -11.18 -1.08
#